data_AF-A0A9P5DRY0-F1
#
_entry.id   AF-A0A9P5DRY0-F1
#
_cell.length_a   1.000
_cell.length_b   1.000
_cell.length_c   1.000
_cell.angle_alpha   90.00
_cell.angle_beta   90.00
_cell.angle_gamma   90.00
#
_symmetry.space_group_name_H-M   'P 1'
#
loop_
_entity.id
_entity.type
_entity.pdbx_description
1 polymer ?
#
loop_
_entity_poly.entity_id
_entity_poly.type
_entity_poly.pdbx_seq_one_letter_code
_entity_poly.pdbx_strand_id
1 'polypeptide(L)'
;MKLPILFAAFWAATGTQYVSASPLAENELTRRNDCGKGGAPYTRRTNSPCGPGNGNRAYCGCDRTGVVQCLHGFWKEIQNCEVGTYKGCTANGSGAQCRVVLG
;
A
#
# COMPACT_ATOMS: atom_id res chain seq x y z
N MET A 1 55.63 -12.26 -43.68
CA MET A 1 54.96 -11.95 -42.39
C MET A 1 54.71 -10.44 -42.40
N LYS A 2 53.53 -9.85 -42.22
CA LYS A 2 52.37 -10.18 -41.39
C LYS A 2 51.15 -9.40 -41.94
N LEU A 3 49.99 -10.05 -42.03
CA LEU A 3 48.67 -9.46 -42.32
C LEU A 3 48.04 -8.87 -41.04
N PRO A 4 46.95 -8.06 -41.15
CA PRO A 4 46.69 -6.88 -40.32
C PRO A 4 45.95 -7.14 -39.01
N ILE A 5 46.06 -6.16 -38.12
CA ILE A 5 45.41 -6.06 -36.81
C ILE A 5 43.92 -5.77 -37.01
N LEU A 6 43.06 -6.71 -36.58
CA LEU A 6 41.62 -6.54 -36.46
C LEU A 6 41.29 -5.86 -35.12
N PHE A 7 40.80 -4.62 -35.18
CA PHE A 7 40.15 -3.97 -34.04
C PHE A 7 38.69 -4.47 -33.94
N ALA A 8 38.42 -5.35 -32.97
CA ALA A 8 37.07 -5.73 -32.61
C ALA A 8 36.53 -4.76 -31.54
N ALA A 9 35.65 -3.84 -31.96
CA ALA A 9 34.89 -2.99 -31.06
C ALA A 9 33.73 -3.80 -30.43
N PHE A 10 33.88 -4.17 -29.16
CA PHE A 10 32.78 -4.70 -28.35
C PHE A 10 31.89 -3.55 -27.87
N TRP A 11 30.76 -3.33 -28.53
CA TRP A 11 29.69 -2.48 -28.01
C TRP A 11 28.89 -3.26 -26.97
N ALA A 12 29.07 -2.91 -25.70
CA ALA A 12 28.23 -3.40 -24.62
C ALA A 12 26.87 -2.67 -24.68
N ALA A 13 25.84 -3.35 -25.19
CA ALA A 13 24.47 -2.88 -25.12
C ALA A 13 23.99 -2.97 -23.66
N THR A 14 23.98 -1.85 -22.95
CA THR A 14 23.28 -1.71 -21.68
C THR A 14 21.78 -1.75 -21.95
N GLY A 15 21.18 -2.93 -21.86
CA GLY A 15 19.73 -3.10 -21.91
C GLY A 15 19.09 -2.39 -20.71
N THR A 16 18.40 -1.28 -20.96
CA THR A 16 17.49 -0.67 -19.99
C THR A 16 16.30 -1.60 -19.79
N GLN A 17 16.28 -2.33 -18.69
CA GLN A 17 15.16 -3.18 -18.31
C GLN A 17 14.02 -2.29 -17.82
N TYR A 18 13.04 -2.04 -18.69
CA TYR A 18 11.74 -1.52 -18.29
C TYR A 18 10.99 -2.64 -17.56
N VAL A 19 11.07 -2.65 -16.23
CA VAL A 19 10.20 -3.50 -15.41
C VAL A 19 8.79 -2.92 -15.53
N SER A 20 8.03 -3.41 -16.49
CA SER A 20 6.58 -3.20 -16.53
C SER A 20 5.99 -3.93 -15.32
N ALA A 21 5.50 -3.18 -14.34
CA ALA A 21 4.81 -3.74 -13.18
C ALA A 21 3.57 -4.48 -13.68
N SER A 22 3.58 -5.81 -13.58
CA SER A 22 2.46 -6.63 -13.99
C SER A 22 1.22 -6.28 -13.14
N PRO A 23 0.03 -6.09 -13.73
CA PRO A 23 -1.20 -5.79 -12.97
C PRO A 23 -1.57 -6.87 -11.95
N LEU A 24 -1.08 -8.10 -12.14
CA LEU A 24 -1.17 -9.19 -11.15
C LEU A 24 -0.33 -8.91 -9.89
N ALA A 25 0.84 -8.29 -10.02
CA ALA A 25 1.66 -7.88 -8.88
C ALA A 25 0.98 -6.76 -8.10
N GLU A 26 0.30 -5.83 -8.78
CA GLU A 26 -0.47 -4.76 -8.15
C GLU A 26 -1.65 -5.30 -7.35
N ASN A 27 -2.37 -6.29 -7.89
CA ASN A 27 -3.48 -6.95 -7.22
C ASN A 27 -3.01 -7.76 -6.00
N GLU A 28 -1.89 -8.47 -6.12
CA GLU A 28 -1.25 -9.22 -5.03
C GLU A 28 -0.73 -8.28 -3.92
N LEU A 29 -0.10 -7.16 -4.29
CA LEU A 29 0.32 -6.12 -3.33
C LEU A 29 -0.87 -5.46 -2.64
N THR A 30 -1.93 -5.14 -3.38
CA THR A 30 -3.16 -4.57 -2.81
C THR A 30 -3.78 -5.53 -1.78
N ARG A 31 -3.81 -6.83 -2.08
CA ARG A 31 -4.27 -7.88 -1.15
C ARG A 31 -3.38 -8.04 0.09
N ARG A 32 -2.09 -7.69 0.00
CA ARG A 32 -1.15 -7.65 1.15
C ARG A 32 -1.20 -6.32 1.93
N ASN A 33 -1.67 -5.25 1.30
CA ASN A 33 -1.90 -3.95 1.92
C ASN A 33 -3.24 -3.90 2.66
N ASP A 34 -4.17 -4.77 2.29
CA ASP A 34 -5.25 -5.18 3.17
C ASP A 34 -4.69 -6.02 4.33
N CYS A 35 -5.41 -6.06 5.45
CA CYS A 35 -4.95 -6.62 6.73
C CYS A 35 -4.77 -8.16 6.78
N GLY A 36 -4.46 -8.79 5.65
CA GLY A 36 -4.23 -10.23 5.51
C GLY A 36 -5.24 -10.96 4.62
N LYS A 37 -5.10 -12.28 4.58
CA LYS A 37 -5.90 -13.20 3.75
C LYS A 37 -7.37 -13.14 4.22
N GLY A 38 -8.18 -12.34 3.53
CA GLY A 38 -9.57 -12.12 3.88
C GLY A 38 -10.00 -10.66 3.88
N GLY A 39 -9.06 -9.72 3.68
CA GLY A 39 -9.34 -8.31 3.39
C GLY A 39 -10.54 -7.79 4.16
N ALA A 40 -10.46 -7.82 5.50
CA ALA A 40 -11.61 -7.49 6.33
C ALA A 40 -12.16 -6.14 5.85
N PRO A 41 -13.44 -6.09 5.44
CA PRO A 41 -13.98 -4.92 4.79
C PRO A 41 -13.74 -3.71 5.69
N TYR A 42 -13.32 -2.61 5.09
CA TYR A 42 -13.05 -1.35 5.78
C TYR A 42 -11.81 -1.32 6.69
N THR A 43 -10.87 -2.26 6.55
CA THR A 43 -9.54 -2.19 7.21
C THR A 43 -8.41 -2.00 6.20
N ARG A 44 -7.36 -1.28 6.59
CA ARG A 44 -6.17 -1.01 5.78
C ARG A 44 -4.91 -1.04 6.62
N ARG A 45 -3.81 -1.51 6.07
CA ARG A 45 -2.51 -1.50 6.75
C ARG A 45 -1.92 -0.10 6.74
N THR A 46 -1.74 0.48 7.92
CA THR A 46 -1.09 1.79 8.09
C THR A 46 0.29 1.79 7.41
N ASN A 47 0.62 2.90 6.76
CA ASN A 47 1.82 3.14 5.95
C ASN A 47 1.95 2.27 4.68
N SER A 48 0.95 1.48 4.32
CA SER A 48 0.95 0.77 3.03
C SER A 48 0.47 1.68 1.89
N PRO A 49 0.86 1.40 0.62
CA PRO A 49 0.40 2.15 -0.54
C PRO A 49 -1.12 2.14 -0.70
N CYS A 50 -1.68 3.25 -1.20
CA CYS A 50 -3.10 3.41 -1.50
C CYS A 50 -3.32 4.12 -2.84
N GLY A 51 -4.36 3.71 -3.57
CA GLY A 51 -4.71 4.30 -4.86
C GLY A 51 -5.54 5.59 -4.74
N PRO A 52 -5.47 6.51 -5.72
CA PRO A 52 -6.19 7.78 -5.70
C PRO A 52 -7.72 7.63 -5.69
N GLY A 53 -8.25 6.49 -6.17
CA GLY A 53 -9.68 6.18 -6.16
C GLY A 53 -10.31 5.99 -4.77
N ASN A 54 -9.52 6.01 -3.69
CA ASN A 54 -10.03 5.95 -2.32
C ASN A 54 -10.59 7.31 -1.83
N GLY A 55 -10.21 8.42 -2.47
CA GLY A 55 -10.64 9.77 -2.10
C GLY A 55 -10.46 10.04 -0.60
N ASN A 56 -11.46 10.69 0.01
CA ASN A 56 -11.46 11.01 1.44
C ASN A 56 -12.02 9.89 2.33
N ARG A 57 -12.16 8.66 1.82
CA ARG A 57 -12.72 7.56 2.62
C ARG A 57 -11.79 7.18 3.77
N ALA A 58 -12.38 7.08 4.96
CA ALA A 58 -11.71 6.64 6.17
C ALA A 58 -11.89 5.13 6.37
N TYR A 59 -10.82 4.47 6.80
CA TYR A 59 -10.74 3.05 7.09
C TYR A 59 -10.18 2.85 8.51
N CYS A 60 -10.34 1.68 9.09
CA CYS A 60 -9.60 1.34 10.31
C CYS A 60 -8.21 0.80 9.98
N GLY A 61 -7.25 1.05 10.86
CA GLY A 61 -6.00 0.28 10.93
C GLY A 61 -6.29 -1.21 11.16
N CYS A 62 -5.33 -2.07 10.81
CA CYS A 62 -5.48 -3.52 10.95
C CYS A 62 -5.67 -3.99 12.39
N ASP A 63 -5.02 -3.31 13.31
CA ASP A 63 -5.14 -3.46 14.77
C ASP A 63 -6.41 -2.81 15.33
N ARG A 64 -7.16 -2.07 14.50
CA ARG A 64 -8.33 -1.28 14.88
C ARG A 64 -8.05 -0.30 16.02
N THR A 65 -6.83 0.18 16.15
CA THR A 65 -6.46 1.19 17.16
C THR A 65 -6.57 2.60 16.61
N GLY A 66 -6.63 2.77 15.29
CA GLY A 66 -6.72 4.09 14.65
C GLY A 66 -7.56 4.13 13.38
N VAL A 67 -7.98 5.34 13.00
CA VAL A 67 -8.58 5.66 11.70
C VAL A 67 -7.48 6.07 10.74
N VAL A 68 -7.48 5.49 9.54
CA VAL A 68 -6.53 5.78 8.47
C VAL A 68 -7.22 6.33 7.23
N GLN A 69 -6.52 7.20 6.50
CA GLN A 69 -6.97 7.78 5.24
C GLN A 69 -5.84 7.73 4.20
N CYS A 70 -6.21 7.69 2.92
CA CYS A 70 -5.25 7.68 1.83
C CYS A 70 -4.71 9.10 1.60
N LEU A 71 -3.51 9.38 2.10
CA LEU A 71 -2.84 10.67 1.98
C LEU A 71 -1.51 10.50 1.25
N HIS A 72 -1.31 11.27 0.19
CA HIS A 72 -0.09 11.25 -0.64
C HIS A 72 0.28 9.83 -1.14
N GLY A 73 -0.72 9.00 -1.47
CA GLY A 73 -0.51 7.64 -1.98
C GLY A 73 -0.21 6.60 -0.90
N PHE A 74 -0.36 6.93 0.39
CA PHE A 74 -0.20 5.98 1.49
C PHE A 74 -1.34 6.07 2.51
N TRP A 75 -1.68 4.95 3.14
CA TRP A 75 -2.58 4.94 4.30
C TRP A 75 -1.89 5.58 5.49
N LYS A 76 -2.38 6.73 5.92
CA LYS A 76 -1.86 7.47 7.08
C LYS A 76 -2.91 7.50 8.16
N GLU A 77 -2.46 7.28 9.39
CA GLU A 77 -3.32 7.46 10.55
C GLU A 77 -3.67 8.94 10.71
N ILE A 78 -4.97 9.22 10.77
CA ILE A 78 -5.52 10.56 10.95
C ILE A 78 -6.14 10.73 12.33
N GLN A 79 -6.40 9.62 13.04
CA GLN A 79 -6.97 9.64 14.38
C GLN A 79 -6.56 8.37 15.15
N ASN A 80 -6.00 8.55 16.34
CA ASN A 80 -5.78 7.47 17.29
C ASN A 80 -7.07 7.23 18.11
N CYS A 81 -7.54 5.98 18.19
CA CYS A 81 -8.75 5.55 18.89
C CYS A 81 -8.47 4.86 20.24
N GLU A 82 -7.23 4.85 20.70
CA GLU A 82 -6.84 4.36 22.04
C GLU A 82 -6.79 5.47 23.09
N VAL A 83 -6.98 6.72 22.67
CA VAL A 83 -6.98 7.88 23.55
C VAL A 83 -8.37 8.20 24.09
N GLY A 84 -8.42 8.67 25.34
CA GLY A 84 -9.66 9.12 25.97
C GLY A 84 -10.64 7.98 26.27
N THR A 85 -11.91 8.17 25.87
CA THR A 85 -13.00 7.21 26.12
C THR A 85 -13.10 6.12 25.05
N TYR A 86 -12.45 6.30 23.91
CA TYR A 86 -12.47 5.33 22.82
C TYR A 86 -11.66 4.08 23.18
N LYS A 87 -12.09 2.93 22.64
CA LYS A 87 -11.45 1.62 22.86
C LYS A 87 -11.22 0.86 21.55
N GLY A 88 -11.20 1.60 20.44
CA GLY A 88 -10.96 1.03 19.13
C GLY A 88 -11.68 1.75 17.99
N CYS A 89 -11.34 1.32 16.79
CA CYS A 89 -11.88 1.78 15.54
C CYS A 89 -12.94 0.80 15.03
N THR A 90 -14.07 1.36 14.60
CA THR A 90 -15.14 0.63 13.93
C THR A 90 -15.37 1.22 12.56
N ALA A 91 -15.63 0.38 11.55
CA ALA A 91 -15.87 0.85 10.20
C ALA A 91 -17.00 0.07 9.53
N ASN A 92 -17.81 0.81 8.76
CA ASN A 92 -18.94 0.28 8.00
C ASN A 92 -19.03 1.01 6.65
N GLY A 93 -20.11 0.81 5.90
CA GLY A 93 -20.32 1.47 4.60
C GLY A 93 -20.34 3.01 4.63
N SER A 94 -20.48 3.62 5.82
CA SER A 94 -20.39 5.08 6.01
C SER A 94 -18.99 5.58 6.36
N GLY A 95 -18.00 4.70 6.56
CA GLY A 95 -16.62 5.04 6.91
C GLY A 95 -16.18 4.53 8.29
N ALA A 96 -14.94 4.84 8.64
CA ALA A 96 -14.31 4.45 9.90
C ALA A 96 -14.35 5.55 10.96
N GLN A 97 -14.54 5.14 12.22
CA GLN A 97 -14.75 6.03 13.36
C GLN A 97 -14.18 5.41 14.63
N CYS A 98 -13.59 6.23 15.51
CA CYS A 98 -13.28 5.81 16.88
C CYS A 98 -14.58 5.64 17.68
N ARG A 99 -14.68 4.51 18.40
CA ARG A 99 -15.85 4.20 19.23
C ARG A 99 -15.41 3.52 20.52
N VAL A 100 -16.28 3.57 21.53
CA VAL A 100 -16.17 2.67 22.67
C VAL A 100 -16.54 1.27 22.17
N VAL A 101 -15.56 0.39 22.09
CA VAL A 101 -15.79 -1.04 21.84
C VAL A 101 -15.99 -1.66 23.22
N LEU A 102 -17.24 -1.93 23.59
CA LEU A 102 -17.54 -2.77 24.76
C LEU A 102 -17.19 -4.20 24.33
N GLY A 103 -16.09 -4.72 24.87
CA GLY A 103 -15.65 -6.10 24.65
C GLY A 103 -16.62 -7.11 25.27
#